data_AF-A0A1J3JFG2-F1
#
_entry.id   AF-A0A1J3JFG2-F1
#
_cell.length_a   1.000
_cell.length_b   1.000
_cell.length_c   1.000
_cell.angle_alpha   90.00
_cell.angle_beta   90.00
_cell.angle_gamma   90.00
#
_symmetry.space_group_name_H-M   'P 1'
#
loop_
_entity.id
_entity.type
_entity.pdbx_description
1 polymer ?
#
loop_
_entity_poly.entity_id
_entity_poly.type
_entity_poly.pdbx_seq_one_letter_code
_entity_poly.pdbx_strand_id
1 'polypeptide(L)'
;FASLVATNAARHRFVAGKSKSLLEFGARRAQGPDGAISASKYCYLGGFDATSNVAAGKLFGIPLRGTHSHAFVSSFMSTDEIVDKVLISADGTTTCEDFVSLVHTWLKKIQYSPSLRGIFSETNQSELVAFTSYALAFPKAFLALVDTYDVMKSGIPNFCAVALALNDFGYKALGIRLDSGDLAYLSKEVRNFFSTVERELKVPGFGKMVVTASNDLNEETIDALNKQGHEVDAFGIGTYLVTCYAQAALGCVFKLVEINNQPRIK
;
A
#
# COMPACT_ATOMS: atom_id res chain seq x y z
N PHE A 1 -10.78 0.92 -25.67
CA PHE A 1 -9.91 0.68 -24.50
C PHE A 1 -9.86 1.90 -23.58
N ALA A 2 -9.28 3.03 -24.02
CA ALA A 2 -9.11 4.24 -23.20
C ALA A 2 -10.37 4.67 -22.43
N SER A 3 -11.48 4.91 -23.14
CA SER A 3 -12.74 5.33 -22.51
C SER A 3 -13.29 4.29 -21.54
N LEU A 4 -13.05 2.99 -21.79
CA LEU A 4 -13.50 1.91 -20.92
C LEU A 4 -12.75 1.95 -19.58
N VAL A 5 -11.41 1.98 -19.62
CA VAL A 5 -10.56 2.02 -18.42
C VAL A 5 -10.79 3.29 -17.62
N ALA A 6 -10.88 4.46 -18.28
CA ALA A 6 -11.17 5.72 -17.59
C ALA A 6 -12.56 5.71 -16.91
N THR A 7 -13.57 5.13 -17.56
CA THR A 7 -14.91 5.00 -16.97
C THR A 7 -14.90 4.01 -15.80
N ASN A 8 -14.18 2.89 -15.92
CA ASN A 8 -14.04 1.93 -14.84
C ASN A 8 -13.34 2.54 -13.62
N ALA A 9 -12.26 3.29 -13.83
CA ALA A 9 -11.58 4.04 -12.78
C ALA A 9 -12.51 5.08 -12.12
N ALA A 10 -13.33 5.78 -12.89
CA ALA A 10 -14.33 6.72 -12.36
C ALA A 10 -15.38 6.04 -11.47
N ARG A 11 -15.82 4.82 -11.82
CA ARG A 11 -16.74 4.02 -10.99
C ARG A 11 -16.10 3.64 -9.65
N HIS A 12 -14.86 3.18 -9.66
CA HIS A 12 -14.11 2.89 -8.43
C HIS A 12 -13.94 4.15 -7.57
N ARG A 13 -13.59 5.30 -8.17
CA ARG A 13 -13.54 6.60 -7.48
C ARG A 13 -14.87 6.99 -6.86
N PHE A 14 -15.97 6.78 -7.59
CA PHE A 14 -17.30 7.10 -7.09
C PHE A 14 -17.61 6.35 -5.79
N VAL A 15 -17.35 5.04 -5.75
CA VAL A 15 -17.63 4.20 -4.57
C VAL A 15 -16.61 4.42 -3.44
N ALA A 16 -15.32 4.60 -3.74
CA ALA A 16 -14.30 4.85 -2.73
C ALA A 16 -14.41 6.23 -2.07
N GLY A 17 -15.08 7.18 -2.73
CA GLY A 17 -15.20 8.55 -2.27
C GLY A 17 -13.94 9.40 -2.54
N LYS A 18 -14.04 10.70 -2.24
CA LYS A 18 -12.97 11.69 -2.51
C LYS A 18 -11.87 11.71 -1.44
N SER A 19 -12.14 11.18 -0.25
CA SER A 19 -11.22 11.25 0.89
C SER A 19 -10.16 10.14 0.88
N LYS A 20 -10.42 9.04 0.17
CA LYS A 20 -9.52 7.88 0.09
C LYS A 20 -8.55 8.03 -1.07
N SER A 21 -7.32 7.56 -0.89
CA SER A 21 -6.38 7.50 -2.00
C SER A 21 -6.61 6.24 -2.84
N LEU A 22 -6.58 6.36 -4.16
CA LEU A 22 -6.71 5.25 -5.10
C LEU A 22 -5.40 5.05 -5.87
N LEU A 23 -4.87 3.83 -5.79
CA LEU A 23 -3.57 3.46 -6.35
C LEU A 23 -3.76 2.36 -7.39
N GLU A 24 -3.25 2.56 -8.60
CA GLU A 24 -3.33 1.58 -9.68
C GLU A 24 -2.15 0.61 -9.58
N PHE A 25 -2.43 -0.65 -9.24
CA PHE A 25 -1.45 -1.73 -9.02
C PHE A 25 -1.62 -2.93 -10.00
N GLY A 26 -2.29 -2.69 -11.13
CA GLY A 26 -2.75 -3.69 -12.07
C GLY A 26 -1.78 -4.05 -13.19
N ALA A 27 -0.66 -3.34 -13.34
CA ALA A 27 0.33 -3.59 -14.42
C ALA A 27 0.64 -5.09 -14.64
N ARG A 28 0.73 -5.88 -13.55
CA ARG A 28 1.02 -7.33 -13.60
C ARG A 28 -0.06 -8.21 -14.28
N ARG A 29 -1.28 -7.70 -14.48
CA ARG A 29 -2.42 -8.38 -15.13
C ARG A 29 -2.99 -7.61 -16.32
N ALA A 30 -2.39 -6.48 -16.68
CA ALA A 30 -2.84 -5.70 -17.83
C ALA A 30 -2.66 -6.48 -19.14
N GLN A 31 -3.57 -6.27 -20.09
CA GLN A 31 -3.65 -7.07 -21.31
C GLN A 31 -2.75 -6.52 -22.43
N GLY A 32 -1.75 -7.31 -22.83
CA GLY A 32 -0.85 -6.98 -23.94
C GLY A 32 0.33 -6.07 -23.57
N PRO A 33 1.27 -5.85 -24.51
CA PRO A 33 2.53 -5.13 -24.25
C PRO A 33 2.32 -3.67 -23.84
N ASP A 34 1.38 -2.97 -24.48
CA ASP A 34 1.05 -1.57 -24.18
C ASP A 34 -0.06 -1.41 -23.15
N GLY A 35 -0.66 -2.53 -22.72
CA GLY A 35 -1.84 -2.55 -21.85
C GLY A 35 -1.58 -1.89 -20.51
N ALA A 36 -0.44 -2.21 -19.87
CA ALA A 36 -0.08 -1.67 -18.57
C ALA A 36 0.12 -0.14 -18.61
N ILE A 37 0.88 0.36 -19.58
CA ILE A 37 1.18 1.79 -19.71
C ILE A 37 -0.09 2.58 -20.04
N SER A 38 -0.88 2.06 -20.99
CA SER A 38 -2.14 2.69 -21.38
C SER A 38 -3.15 2.68 -20.22
N ALA A 39 -3.28 1.54 -19.51
CA ALA A 39 -4.20 1.44 -18.38
C ALA A 39 -3.85 2.43 -17.27
N SER A 40 -2.59 2.48 -16.82
CA SER A 40 -2.14 3.43 -15.80
C SER A 40 -2.49 4.88 -16.16
N LYS A 41 -2.30 5.29 -17.42
CA LYS A 41 -2.67 6.63 -17.91
C LYS A 41 -4.17 6.90 -17.77
N TYR A 42 -5.01 5.99 -18.26
CA TYR A 42 -6.45 6.20 -18.26
C TYR A 42 -7.08 5.99 -16.88
N CYS A 43 -6.49 5.17 -16.01
CA CYS A 43 -6.87 5.08 -14.61
C CYS A 43 -6.63 6.40 -13.89
N TYR A 44 -5.47 7.02 -14.09
CA TYR A 44 -5.15 8.33 -13.52
C TYR A 44 -6.14 9.40 -14.02
N LEU A 45 -6.42 9.43 -15.32
CA LEU A 45 -7.45 10.32 -15.90
C LEU A 45 -8.84 10.08 -15.30
N GLY A 46 -9.19 8.82 -15.04
CA GLY A 46 -10.48 8.43 -14.44
C GLY A 46 -10.59 8.73 -12.94
N GLY A 47 -9.54 9.23 -12.29
CA GLY A 47 -9.57 9.70 -10.90
C GLY A 47 -8.75 8.88 -9.91
N PHE A 48 -7.84 8.03 -10.36
CA PHE A 48 -6.81 7.44 -9.50
C PHE A 48 -5.69 8.45 -9.22
N ASP A 49 -5.03 8.33 -8.07
CA ASP A 49 -4.07 9.32 -7.58
C ASP A 49 -2.61 8.98 -7.91
N ALA A 50 -2.31 7.70 -8.12
CA ALA A 50 -0.97 7.21 -8.40
C ALA A 50 -0.97 5.83 -9.08
N THR A 51 0.19 5.42 -9.59
CA THR A 51 0.43 4.10 -10.18
C THR A 51 1.71 3.45 -9.66
N SER A 52 1.78 2.12 -9.67
CA SER A 52 3.04 1.38 -9.50
C SER A 52 3.86 1.26 -10.80
N ASN A 53 3.31 1.67 -11.94
CA ASN A 53 3.95 1.55 -13.24
C ASN A 53 4.95 2.67 -13.49
N VAL A 54 6.23 2.38 -13.27
CA VAL A 54 7.35 3.33 -13.45
C VAL A 54 7.44 3.88 -14.89
N ALA A 55 7.09 3.10 -15.90
CA ALA A 55 7.10 3.55 -17.29
C ALA A 55 6.02 4.60 -17.55
N ALA A 56 4.81 4.39 -16.99
CA ALA A 56 3.74 5.37 -17.05
C ALA A 56 4.09 6.65 -16.26
N GLY A 57 4.72 6.52 -15.09
CA GLY A 57 5.25 7.66 -14.33
C GLY A 57 6.25 8.49 -15.13
N LYS A 58 7.20 7.82 -15.81
CA LYS A 58 8.20 8.49 -16.67
C LYS A 58 7.56 9.20 -17.87
N LEU A 59 6.63 8.54 -18.56
CA LEU A 59 6.05 9.05 -19.82
C LEU A 59 5.00 10.14 -19.61
N PHE A 60 4.22 10.06 -18.53
CA PHE A 60 3.04 10.90 -18.33
C PHE A 60 3.09 11.73 -17.05
N GLY A 61 4.15 11.65 -16.25
CA GLY A 61 4.28 12.39 -15.00
C GLY A 61 3.30 11.94 -13.90
N ILE A 62 2.78 10.71 -14.00
CA ILE A 62 1.84 10.17 -13.01
C ILE A 62 2.60 9.90 -11.69
N PRO A 63 2.08 10.33 -10.53
CA PRO A 63 2.71 10.03 -9.25
C PRO A 63 2.94 8.53 -9.05
N LEU A 64 4.13 8.18 -8.56
CA LEU A 64 4.49 6.80 -8.28
C LEU A 64 4.22 6.45 -6.81
N ARG A 65 3.60 5.30 -6.61
CA ARG A 65 3.38 4.69 -5.29
C ARG A 65 3.58 3.18 -5.39
N GLY A 66 4.17 2.60 -4.35
CA GLY A 66 4.45 1.18 -4.26
C GLY A 66 5.01 0.83 -2.90
N THR A 67 5.08 -0.47 -2.63
CA THR A 67 5.63 -1.06 -1.41
C THR A 67 6.50 -2.25 -1.81
N HIS A 68 7.21 -2.85 -0.86
CA HIS A 68 7.82 -4.16 -1.09
C HIS A 68 6.75 -5.27 -1.22
N SER A 69 7.16 -6.44 -1.72
CA SER A 69 6.30 -7.61 -1.97
C SER A 69 6.44 -8.67 -0.88
N HIS A 70 5.53 -9.66 -0.85
CA HIS A 70 5.69 -10.83 0.02
C HIS A 70 6.99 -11.58 -0.27
N ALA A 71 7.38 -11.70 -1.55
CA ALA A 71 8.62 -12.36 -1.93
C ALA A 71 9.87 -11.70 -1.31
N PHE A 72 9.85 -10.38 -1.13
CA PHE A 72 10.90 -9.68 -0.40
C PHE A 72 10.90 -10.04 1.09
N VAL A 73 9.72 -10.11 1.73
CA VAL A 73 9.64 -10.50 3.16
C VAL A 73 10.11 -11.94 3.36
N SER A 74 9.67 -12.85 2.50
CA SER A 74 9.98 -14.29 2.59
C SER A 74 11.39 -14.65 2.16
N SER A 75 12.19 -13.72 1.62
CA SER A 75 13.57 -14.01 1.21
C SER A 75 14.60 -13.95 2.35
N PHE A 76 14.21 -13.46 3.52
CA PHE A 76 15.10 -13.33 4.69
C PHE A 76 14.98 -14.54 5.62
N MET A 77 16.09 -14.93 6.23
CA MET A 77 16.19 -16.05 7.16
C MET A 77 16.78 -15.64 8.51
N SER A 78 17.74 -14.71 8.54
CA SER A 78 18.35 -14.25 9.80
C SER A 78 18.81 -12.78 9.77
N THR A 79 19.10 -12.25 10.95
CA THR A 79 19.62 -10.88 11.14
C THR A 79 21.02 -10.67 10.56
N ASP A 80 21.77 -11.75 10.30
CA ASP A 80 23.13 -11.69 9.78
C ASP A 80 23.17 -11.29 8.30
N GLU A 81 22.02 -11.36 7.62
CA GLU A 81 21.86 -10.89 6.24
C GLU A 81 21.84 -9.35 6.13
N ILE A 82 21.65 -8.64 7.24
CA ILE A 82 21.79 -7.18 7.29
C ILE A 82 23.27 -6.85 7.51
N VAL A 83 23.97 -6.62 6.40
CA VAL A 83 25.42 -6.33 6.39
C VAL A 83 25.71 -4.94 6.97
N ASP A 84 24.99 -3.93 6.50
CA ASP A 84 25.11 -2.55 6.99
C ASP A 84 23.94 -2.24 7.92
N LYS A 85 24.25 -1.95 9.18
CA LYS A 85 23.27 -1.69 10.24
C LYS A 85 23.22 -0.21 10.63
N VAL A 86 23.99 0.62 9.93
CA VAL A 86 24.13 2.03 10.26
C VAL A 86 22.94 2.82 9.72
N LEU A 87 22.28 3.59 10.59
CA LEU A 87 21.26 4.55 10.19
C LEU A 87 21.71 5.96 10.54
N ILE A 88 21.81 6.81 9.52
CA ILE A 88 22.05 8.25 9.71
C ILE A 88 20.71 8.95 9.88
N SER A 89 20.59 9.78 10.90
CA SER A 89 19.40 10.61 11.17
C SER A 89 18.98 11.49 10.00
N ALA A 90 17.70 11.89 9.99
CA ALA A 90 17.11 12.67 8.90
C ALA A 90 17.78 14.03 8.68
N ASP A 91 18.38 14.62 9.72
CA ASP A 91 19.13 15.88 9.66
C ASP A 91 20.64 15.68 9.40
N GLY A 92 21.10 14.43 9.36
CA GLY A 92 22.50 14.07 9.12
C GLY A 92 23.44 14.27 10.31
N THR A 93 22.93 14.59 11.50
CA THR A 93 23.76 14.99 12.65
C THR A 93 24.15 13.84 13.58
N THR A 94 23.28 12.82 13.67
CA THR A 94 23.46 11.65 14.52
C THR A 94 23.46 10.36 13.72
N THR A 95 24.21 9.37 14.21
CA THR A 95 24.36 8.06 13.60
C THR A 95 23.98 6.98 14.60
N CYS A 96 23.12 6.07 14.20
CA CYS A 96 22.86 4.81 14.89
C CYS A 96 23.81 3.76 14.31
N GLU A 97 24.80 3.30 15.08
CA GLU A 97 25.75 2.27 14.62
C GLU A 97 25.09 0.90 14.46
N ASP A 98 24.03 0.61 15.23
CA ASP A 98 23.31 -0.66 15.17
C ASP A 98 21.80 -0.44 15.27
N PHE A 99 21.20 -0.14 14.13
CA PHE A 99 19.75 0.03 14.00
C PHE A 99 18.98 -1.25 14.29
N VAL A 100 19.57 -2.42 14.01
CA VAL A 100 18.92 -3.73 14.25
C VAL A 100 18.67 -3.95 15.74
N SER A 101 19.69 -3.69 16.57
CA SER A 101 19.56 -3.76 18.03
C SER A 101 18.54 -2.77 18.59
N LEU A 102 18.45 -1.56 18.01
CA LEU A 102 17.44 -0.57 18.38
C LEU A 102 16.01 -1.06 18.06
N VAL A 103 15.80 -1.63 16.88
CA VAL A 103 14.51 -2.22 16.50
C VAL A 103 14.10 -3.31 17.49
N HIS A 104 14.99 -4.22 17.86
CA HIS A 104 14.70 -5.24 18.87
C HIS A 104 14.36 -4.65 20.24
N THR A 105 15.02 -3.54 20.62
CA THR A 105 14.72 -2.82 21.86
C THR A 105 13.30 -2.26 21.83
N TRP A 106 12.87 -1.66 20.72
CA TRP A 106 11.50 -1.18 20.56
C TRP A 106 10.48 -2.30 20.54
N LEU A 107 10.77 -3.42 19.87
CA LEU A 107 9.88 -4.59 19.88
C LEU A 107 9.63 -5.10 21.30
N LYS A 108 10.69 -5.22 22.11
CA LYS A 108 10.56 -5.57 23.54
C LYS A 108 9.75 -4.54 24.32
N LYS A 109 9.98 -3.24 24.11
CA LYS A 109 9.19 -2.18 24.76
C LYS A 109 7.70 -2.29 24.45
N ILE A 110 7.34 -2.54 23.19
CA ILE A 110 5.94 -2.75 22.77
C ILE A 110 5.35 -3.99 23.45
N GLN A 111 6.10 -5.11 23.47
CA GLN A 111 5.67 -6.38 24.06
C GLN A 111 5.30 -6.26 25.55
N TYR A 112 6.03 -5.42 26.29
CA TYR A 112 5.79 -5.19 27.72
C TYR A 112 4.89 -3.98 28.01
N SER A 113 4.36 -3.31 26.98
CA SER A 113 3.47 -2.16 27.16
C SER A 113 2.13 -2.58 27.77
N PRO A 114 1.60 -1.89 28.80
CA PRO A 114 0.44 -2.37 29.57
C PRO A 114 -0.78 -2.74 28.74
N SER A 115 -1.15 -1.92 27.75
CA SER A 115 -2.33 -2.17 26.91
C SER A 115 -2.08 -3.12 25.74
N LEU A 116 -0.81 -3.38 25.39
CA LEU A 116 -0.43 -4.25 24.27
C LEU A 116 0.12 -5.61 24.72
N ARG A 117 0.35 -5.78 26.02
CA ARG A 117 0.86 -7.01 26.61
C ARG A 117 -0.11 -8.15 26.36
N GLY A 118 0.41 -9.25 25.82
CA GLY A 118 -0.36 -10.46 25.54
C GLY A 118 -1.01 -10.49 24.15
N ILE A 119 -0.93 -9.42 23.36
CA ILE A 119 -1.34 -9.44 21.95
C ILE A 119 -0.43 -10.37 21.14
N PHE A 120 0.89 -10.32 21.41
CA PHE A 120 1.88 -11.19 20.82
C PHE A 120 2.90 -11.66 21.87
N SER A 121 3.46 -12.85 21.66
CA SER A 121 4.57 -13.38 22.46
C SER A 121 5.88 -13.21 21.71
N GLU A 122 5.97 -13.77 20.51
CA GLU A 122 7.10 -13.64 19.60
C GLU A 122 6.56 -13.31 18.21
N THR A 123 7.34 -12.55 17.45
CA THR A 123 7.03 -12.22 16.06
C THR A 123 7.91 -13.04 15.13
N ASN A 124 7.55 -13.11 13.86
CA ASN A 124 8.39 -13.74 12.86
C ASN A 124 9.69 -12.92 12.67
N GLN A 125 10.84 -13.55 12.92
CA GLN A 125 12.14 -12.89 12.83
C GLN A 125 12.48 -12.48 11.39
N SER A 126 12.24 -13.34 10.40
CA SER A 126 12.46 -13.02 8.98
C SER A 126 11.70 -11.77 8.56
N GLU A 127 10.45 -11.63 9.03
CA GLU A 127 9.64 -10.44 8.75
C GLU A 127 10.22 -9.18 9.38
N LEU A 128 10.68 -9.24 10.62
CA LEU A 128 11.34 -8.11 11.29
C LEU A 128 12.63 -7.70 10.57
N VAL A 129 13.44 -8.68 10.15
CA VAL A 129 14.68 -8.47 9.40
C VAL A 129 14.37 -7.80 8.05
N ALA A 130 13.36 -8.29 7.33
CA ALA A 130 12.96 -7.71 6.06
C ALA A 130 12.53 -6.24 6.22
N PHE A 131 11.71 -5.93 7.23
CA PHE A 131 11.26 -4.55 7.48
C PHE A 131 12.44 -3.65 7.87
N THR A 132 13.34 -4.14 8.71
CA THR A 132 14.54 -3.41 9.14
C THR A 132 15.45 -3.11 7.96
N SER A 133 15.70 -4.10 7.09
CA SER A 133 16.47 -3.95 5.85
C SER A 133 15.83 -2.92 4.91
N TYR A 134 14.50 -3.00 4.73
CA TYR A 134 13.77 -2.02 3.91
C TYR A 134 13.83 -0.60 4.48
N ALA A 135 13.75 -0.46 5.80
CA ALA A 135 13.86 0.83 6.50
C ALA A 135 15.25 1.44 6.39
N LEU A 136 16.32 0.64 6.46
CA LEU A 136 17.70 1.10 6.25
C LEU A 136 17.92 1.62 4.83
N ALA A 137 17.37 0.94 3.82
CA ALA A 137 17.45 1.37 2.43
C ALA A 137 16.56 2.57 2.10
N PHE A 138 15.37 2.66 2.71
CA PHE A 138 14.34 3.66 2.40
C PHE A 138 13.75 4.33 3.65
N PRO A 139 14.55 4.99 4.50
CA PRO A 139 14.09 5.47 5.81
C PRO A 139 13.02 6.56 5.70
N LYS A 140 13.01 7.34 4.60
CA LYS A 140 12.00 8.37 4.32
C LYS A 140 10.70 7.84 3.71
N ALA A 141 10.69 6.57 3.28
CA ALA A 141 9.58 5.98 2.53
C ALA A 141 9.16 4.60 3.08
N PHE A 142 9.45 4.33 4.34
CA PHE A 142 9.16 3.05 4.97
C PHE A 142 7.65 2.78 5.04
N LEU A 143 7.19 1.79 4.29
CA LEU A 143 5.82 1.27 4.30
C LEU A 143 5.89 -0.25 4.26
N ALA A 144 5.31 -0.93 5.25
CA ALA A 144 5.46 -2.37 5.42
C ALA A 144 4.22 -3.17 4.94
N LEU A 145 4.46 -4.30 4.28
CA LEU A 145 3.45 -5.32 4.02
C LEU A 145 3.36 -6.28 5.20
N VAL A 146 2.27 -6.22 5.97
CA VAL A 146 2.21 -6.78 7.34
C VAL A 146 1.46 -8.10 7.46
N ASP A 147 1.00 -8.68 6.36
CA ASP A 147 0.17 -9.88 6.34
C ASP A 147 0.87 -11.07 5.68
N THR A 148 2.20 -11.13 5.75
CA THR A 148 2.96 -12.28 5.22
C THR A 148 2.78 -13.52 6.11
N TYR A 149 2.68 -13.34 7.43
CA TYR A 149 2.51 -14.43 8.39
C TYR A 149 1.24 -14.25 9.25
N ASP A 150 1.26 -13.28 10.16
CA ASP A 150 0.11 -12.92 11.00
C ASP A 150 0.12 -11.41 11.23
N VAL A 151 -0.97 -10.74 10.88
CA VAL A 151 -1.10 -9.28 10.95
C VAL A 151 -0.90 -8.79 12.39
N MET A 152 -1.70 -9.28 13.33
CA MET A 152 -1.75 -8.70 14.68
C MET A 152 -0.67 -9.25 15.59
N LYS A 153 -0.22 -10.49 15.36
CA LYS A 153 0.77 -11.16 16.21
C LYS A 153 2.21 -11.01 15.69
N SER A 154 2.41 -10.62 14.44
CA SER A 154 3.75 -10.47 13.85
C SER A 154 3.93 -9.16 13.11
N GLY A 155 3.18 -8.91 12.04
CA GLY A 155 3.45 -7.83 11.11
C GLY A 155 3.27 -6.44 11.72
N ILE A 156 2.19 -6.21 12.48
CA ILE A 156 1.92 -4.94 13.15
C ILE A 156 2.92 -4.64 14.27
N PRO A 157 3.22 -5.57 15.20
CA PRO A 157 4.30 -5.37 16.16
C PRO A 157 5.66 -5.10 15.50
N ASN A 158 6.03 -5.86 14.47
CA ASN A 158 7.28 -5.67 13.72
C ASN A 158 7.35 -4.31 13.04
N PHE A 159 6.28 -3.90 12.34
CA PHE A 159 6.18 -2.57 11.75
C PHE A 159 6.33 -1.47 12.78
N CYS A 160 5.63 -1.58 13.92
CA CYS A 160 5.69 -0.56 14.97
C CYS A 160 7.10 -0.46 15.56
N ALA A 161 7.79 -1.58 15.79
CA ALA A 161 9.16 -1.58 16.28
C ALA A 161 10.11 -0.81 15.35
N VAL A 162 10.02 -1.07 14.04
CA VAL A 162 10.85 -0.39 13.03
C VAL A 162 10.45 1.08 12.87
N ALA A 163 9.16 1.38 12.84
CA ALA A 163 8.65 2.75 12.70
C ALA A 163 9.03 3.64 13.90
N LEU A 164 9.01 3.11 15.12
CA LEU A 164 9.45 3.83 16.32
C LEU A 164 10.97 4.02 16.33
N ALA A 165 11.74 3.01 15.94
CA ALA A 165 13.18 3.13 15.79
C ALA A 165 13.55 4.21 14.75
N LEU A 166 12.84 4.28 13.62
CA LEU A 166 13.00 5.36 12.64
C LEU A 166 12.65 6.74 13.23
N ASN A 167 11.59 6.81 14.04
CA ASN A 167 11.14 8.06 14.67
C ASN A 167 12.20 8.66 15.61
N ASP A 168 12.95 7.83 16.35
CA ASP A 168 14.07 8.29 17.19
C ASP A 168 15.14 9.05 16.40
N PHE A 169 15.24 8.80 15.09
CA PHE A 169 16.21 9.41 14.17
C PHE A 169 15.57 10.43 13.22
N GLY A 170 14.37 10.92 13.55
CA GLY A 170 13.69 11.99 12.82
C GLY A 170 13.00 11.54 11.52
N TYR A 171 12.92 10.24 11.26
CA TYR A 171 12.18 9.70 10.13
C TYR A 171 10.74 9.39 10.51
N LYS A 172 9.83 9.56 9.54
CA LYS A 172 8.42 9.21 9.70
C LYS A 172 8.07 8.08 8.74
N ALA A 173 7.69 6.93 9.29
CA ALA A 173 7.12 5.84 8.49
C ALA A 173 5.85 6.33 7.77
N LEU A 174 5.57 5.77 6.60
CA LEU A 174 4.40 6.13 5.80
C LEU A 174 3.16 5.36 6.27
N GLY A 175 3.32 4.08 6.62
CA GLY A 175 2.21 3.24 7.07
C GLY A 175 2.39 1.76 6.72
N ILE A 176 1.27 1.07 6.51
CA ILE A 176 1.23 -0.36 6.21
C ILE A 176 0.41 -0.69 4.95
N ARG A 177 0.59 -1.92 4.44
CA ARG A 177 -0.30 -2.55 3.47
C ARG A 177 -0.86 -3.86 4.03
N LEU A 178 -2.18 -4.04 3.90
CA LEU A 178 -2.93 -5.28 4.08
C LEU A 178 -3.34 -5.81 2.71
N ASP A 179 -3.04 -7.07 2.40
CA ASP A 179 -3.35 -7.74 1.13
C ASP A 179 -4.24 -8.99 1.33
N SER A 180 -4.73 -9.27 2.54
CA SER A 180 -5.53 -10.46 2.82
C SER A 180 -6.31 -10.34 4.14
N GLY A 181 -7.21 -11.29 4.38
CA GLY A 181 -8.08 -11.33 5.56
C GLY A 181 -9.30 -10.41 5.46
N ASP A 182 -10.00 -10.26 6.58
CA ASP A 182 -11.12 -9.30 6.70
C ASP A 182 -10.56 -7.88 6.82
N LEU A 183 -10.47 -7.17 5.70
CA LEU A 183 -9.87 -5.84 5.62
C LEU A 183 -10.62 -4.79 6.48
N ALA A 184 -11.94 -4.91 6.62
CA ALA A 184 -12.70 -3.97 7.44
C ALA A 184 -12.36 -4.18 8.92
N TYR A 185 -12.41 -5.42 9.40
CA TYR A 185 -12.04 -5.77 10.78
C TYR A 185 -10.57 -5.43 11.06
N LEU A 186 -9.65 -5.92 10.23
CA LEU A 186 -8.21 -5.74 10.43
C LEU A 186 -7.81 -4.26 10.41
N SER A 187 -8.38 -3.44 9.52
CA SER A 187 -8.06 -2.01 9.51
C SER A 187 -8.43 -1.32 10.83
N LYS A 188 -9.55 -1.69 11.46
CA LYS A 188 -9.99 -1.17 12.76
C LYS A 188 -9.06 -1.63 13.89
N GLU A 189 -8.71 -2.91 13.92
CA GLU A 189 -7.77 -3.45 14.91
C GLU A 189 -6.38 -2.81 14.81
N VAL A 190 -5.90 -2.59 13.57
CA VAL A 190 -4.65 -1.86 13.32
C VAL A 190 -4.75 -0.42 13.82
N ARG A 191 -5.84 0.29 13.53
CA ARG A 191 -6.02 1.67 13.99
C ARG A 191 -6.04 1.76 15.52
N ASN A 192 -6.69 0.81 16.18
CA ASN A 192 -6.70 0.69 17.64
C ASN A 192 -5.30 0.45 18.21
N PHE A 193 -4.52 -0.45 17.58
CA PHE A 193 -3.14 -0.72 17.96
C PHE A 193 -2.27 0.54 17.82
N PHE A 194 -2.34 1.24 16.68
CA PHE A 194 -1.58 2.46 16.45
C PHE A 194 -1.96 3.59 17.42
N SER A 195 -3.25 3.74 17.72
CA SER A 195 -3.73 4.73 18.68
C SER A 195 -3.24 4.42 20.10
N THR A 196 -3.13 3.14 20.45
CA THR A 196 -2.58 2.69 21.72
C THR A 196 -1.08 2.98 21.81
N VAL A 197 -0.33 2.68 20.75
CA VAL A 197 1.11 3.02 20.63
C VAL A 197 1.32 4.53 20.76
N GLU A 198 0.56 5.36 20.05
CA GLU A 198 0.63 6.83 20.16
C GLU A 198 0.47 7.31 21.60
N ARG A 199 -0.57 6.81 22.29
CA ARG A 199 -0.90 7.21 23.66
C ARG A 199 0.13 6.73 24.69
N GLU A 200 0.51 5.46 24.63
CA GLU A 200 1.39 4.85 25.64
C GLU A 200 2.85 5.24 25.47
N LEU A 201 3.33 5.28 24.21
CA LEU A 201 4.72 5.59 23.89
C LEU A 201 4.93 7.07 23.54
N LYS A 202 3.87 7.89 23.60
CA LYS A 202 3.88 9.35 23.41
C LYS A 202 4.50 9.79 22.08
N VAL A 203 4.13 9.11 21.00
CA VAL A 203 4.60 9.41 19.64
C VAL A 203 3.45 10.04 18.83
N PRO A 204 3.33 11.38 18.82
CA PRO A 204 2.17 12.06 18.26
C PRO A 204 2.02 11.80 16.76
N GLY A 205 0.77 11.55 16.34
CA GLY A 205 0.41 11.26 14.95
C GLY A 205 0.60 9.81 14.52
N PHE A 206 1.12 8.93 15.39
CA PHE A 206 1.30 7.50 15.08
C PHE A 206 -0.03 6.77 14.85
N GLY A 207 -1.09 7.12 15.59
CA GLY A 207 -2.46 6.62 15.43
C GLY A 207 -3.04 6.91 14.04
N LYS A 208 -2.50 7.91 13.33
CA LYS A 208 -2.95 8.32 11.98
C LYS A 208 -2.04 7.79 10.85
N MET A 209 -1.18 6.80 11.13
CA MET A 209 -0.39 6.11 10.10
C MET A 209 -1.28 5.55 9.00
N VAL A 210 -0.83 5.61 7.75
CA VAL A 210 -1.65 5.22 6.60
C VAL A 210 -1.89 3.72 6.60
N VAL A 211 -3.16 3.32 6.46
CA VAL A 211 -3.56 1.92 6.22
C VAL A 211 -3.93 1.77 4.75
N THR A 212 -3.08 1.08 3.98
CA THR A 212 -3.38 0.73 2.59
C THR A 212 -3.97 -0.67 2.54
N ALA A 213 -5.07 -0.87 1.82
CA ALA A 213 -5.61 -2.19 1.53
C ALA A 213 -5.47 -2.51 0.04
N SER A 214 -5.11 -3.75 -0.27
CA SER A 214 -5.12 -4.31 -1.62
C SER A 214 -5.71 -5.73 -1.58
N ASN A 215 -5.72 -6.41 -2.73
CA ASN A 215 -6.27 -7.74 -3.00
C ASN A 215 -7.73 -7.78 -3.48
N ASP A 216 -7.88 -8.13 -4.76
CA ASP A 216 -9.16 -8.35 -5.47
C ASP A 216 -10.26 -7.33 -5.21
N LEU A 217 -9.87 -6.09 -4.92
CA LEU A 217 -10.78 -4.97 -4.73
C LEU A 217 -11.47 -4.60 -6.05
N ASN A 218 -12.78 -4.41 -5.98
CA ASN A 218 -13.64 -3.88 -7.03
C ASN A 218 -14.71 -2.95 -6.40
N GLU A 219 -15.64 -2.44 -7.20
CA GLU A 219 -16.69 -1.54 -6.69
C GLU A 219 -17.55 -2.19 -5.60
N GLU A 220 -17.94 -3.45 -5.76
CA GLU A 220 -18.80 -4.15 -4.80
C GLU A 220 -18.09 -4.40 -3.46
N THR A 221 -16.82 -4.82 -3.50
CA THR A 221 -16.04 -5.05 -2.28
C THR A 221 -15.76 -3.74 -1.54
N ILE A 222 -15.49 -2.64 -2.25
CA ILE A 222 -15.28 -1.32 -1.61
C ILE A 222 -16.57 -0.82 -1.00
N ASP A 223 -17.72 -0.99 -1.68
CA ASP A 223 -19.03 -0.66 -1.13
C ASP A 223 -19.34 -1.49 0.13
N ALA A 224 -19.00 -2.78 0.13
CA ALA A 224 -19.13 -3.63 1.31
C ALA A 224 -18.25 -3.15 2.48
N LEU A 225 -16.99 -2.78 2.22
CA LEU A 225 -16.11 -2.20 3.24
C LEU A 225 -16.72 -0.92 3.82
N ASN A 226 -17.22 -0.01 2.97
CA ASN A 226 -17.86 1.23 3.40
C ASN A 226 -19.04 0.96 4.33
N LYS A 227 -19.91 -0.01 3.99
CA LYS A 227 -21.08 -0.39 4.80
C LYS A 227 -20.71 -0.98 6.16
N GLN A 228 -19.61 -1.73 6.24
CA GLN A 228 -19.12 -2.32 7.49
C GLN A 228 -18.40 -1.32 8.40
N GLY A 229 -17.99 -0.17 7.86
CA GLY A 229 -17.09 0.76 8.52
C GLY A 229 -15.67 0.21 8.59
N HIS A 230 -14.73 0.92 7.97
CA HIS A 230 -13.32 0.56 7.89
C HIS A 230 -12.41 1.76 8.17
N GLU A 231 -11.16 1.49 8.52
CA GLU A 231 -10.13 2.50 8.82
C GLU A 231 -9.06 2.60 7.71
N VAL A 232 -9.28 1.94 6.57
CA VAL A 232 -8.42 2.03 5.37
C VAL A 232 -8.39 3.47 4.82
N ASP A 233 -7.19 3.97 4.52
CA ASP A 233 -6.92 5.30 3.97
C ASP A 233 -6.67 5.27 2.45
N ALA A 234 -6.12 4.17 1.94
CA ALA A 234 -5.77 4.00 0.53
C ALA A 234 -6.13 2.61 0.01
N PHE A 235 -6.62 2.53 -1.24
CA PHE A 235 -6.91 1.27 -1.92
C PHE A 235 -5.97 1.05 -3.10
N GLY A 236 -5.24 -0.07 -3.08
CA GLY A 236 -4.43 -0.57 -4.19
C GLY A 236 -5.22 -1.55 -5.03
N ILE A 237 -5.59 -1.15 -6.24
CA ILE A 237 -6.51 -1.91 -7.10
C ILE A 237 -5.79 -2.38 -8.36
N GLY A 238 -5.93 -3.68 -8.64
CA GLY A 238 -5.20 -4.36 -9.71
C GLY A 238 -6.10 -4.83 -10.85
N THR A 239 -6.38 -6.14 -10.86
CA THR A 239 -7.03 -6.86 -11.96
C THR A 239 -8.35 -6.21 -12.40
N TYR A 240 -9.29 -6.03 -11.47
CA TYR A 240 -10.63 -5.49 -11.76
C TYR A 240 -10.61 -4.11 -12.43
N LEU A 241 -9.58 -3.31 -12.13
CA LEU A 241 -9.40 -1.98 -12.68
C LEU A 241 -8.88 -2.04 -14.12
N VAL A 242 -7.70 -2.65 -14.33
CA VAL A 242 -6.98 -2.53 -15.62
C VAL A 242 -7.53 -3.45 -16.70
N THR A 243 -8.22 -4.53 -16.34
CA THR A 243 -8.85 -5.43 -17.31
C THR A 243 -10.32 -5.09 -17.56
N CYS A 244 -10.90 -4.17 -16.78
CA CYS A 244 -12.33 -3.87 -16.78
C CYS A 244 -13.15 -5.16 -16.65
N TYR A 245 -12.83 -5.96 -15.63
CA TYR A 245 -13.21 -7.38 -15.53
C TYR A 245 -14.70 -7.65 -15.76
N ALA A 246 -15.59 -6.80 -15.22
CA ALA A 246 -17.04 -6.94 -15.40
C ALA A 246 -17.50 -6.75 -16.86
N GLN A 247 -16.81 -5.92 -17.63
CA GLN A 247 -17.10 -5.66 -19.04
C GLN A 247 -15.81 -5.23 -19.77
N ALA A 248 -15.06 -6.20 -20.31
CA ALA A 248 -13.73 -5.96 -20.88
C ALA A 248 -13.73 -5.22 -22.23
N ALA A 249 -14.90 -4.90 -22.81
CA ALA A 249 -15.02 -4.17 -24.07
C ALA A 249 -16.24 -3.24 -24.10
N LEU A 250 -16.09 -2.11 -24.79
CA LEU A 250 -17.22 -1.26 -25.18
C LEU A 250 -17.71 -1.70 -26.56
N GLY A 251 -19.03 -1.71 -26.76
CA GLY A 251 -19.66 -1.94 -28.06
C GLY A 251 -19.55 -0.75 -29.02
N CYS A 252 -18.40 -0.06 -29.05
CA CYS A 252 -18.19 1.07 -29.94
C CYS A 252 -18.21 0.61 -31.40
N VAL A 253 -18.90 1.35 -32.25
CA VAL A 253 -18.95 1.11 -33.69
C VAL A 253 -18.52 2.35 -34.45
N PHE A 254 -17.85 2.14 -35.58
CA PHE A 254 -17.60 3.18 -36.57
C PHE A 254 -18.59 3.02 -37.72
N LYS A 255 -19.25 4.11 -38.12
CA LYS A 255 -20.24 4.13 -39.20
C LYS A 255 -19.94 5.28 -40.14
N LEU A 256 -19.94 4.99 -41.44
CA LEU A 256 -19.92 6.02 -42.48
C LEU A 256 -21.32 6.66 -42.54
N VAL A 257 -21.38 7.96 -42.26
CA VAL A 257 -22.64 8.72 -42.29
C VAL A 257 -22.78 9.58 -43.54
N GLU A 258 -21.68 9.87 -44.23
CA GLU A 258 -21.67 10.75 -45.40
C GLU A 258 -20.45 10.48 -46.31
N ILE A 259 -20.63 10.60 -47.62
CA ILE A 259 -19.53 10.67 -48.61
C ILE A 259 -19.94 11.57 -49.77
N ASN A 260 -19.07 12.49 -50.20
CA ASN A 260 -19.33 13.48 -51.25
C ASN A 260 -20.60 14.31 -50.99
N ASN A 261 -20.79 14.77 -49.75
CA ASN A 261 -21.97 15.50 -49.27
C ASN A 261 -23.29 14.73 -49.47
N GLN A 262 -23.23 13.40 -49.61
CA GLN A 262 -24.40 12.53 -49.71
C GLN A 262 -24.52 11.65 -48.46
N PRO A 263 -25.65 11.71 -47.73
CA PRO A 263 -25.90 10.86 -46.57
C PRO A 263 -25.86 9.37 -46.91
N ARG A 264 -25.40 8.54 -45.95
CA ARG A 264 -25.36 7.08 -46.04
C ARG A 264 -26.11 6.44 -44.87
N ILE A 265 -26.84 5.38 -45.16
CA ILE A 265 -27.55 4.54 -44.18
C ILE A 265 -27.24 3.07 -44.46
N LYS A 266 -27.12 2.27 -43.39
CA LYS A 266 -26.93 0.82 -43.43
C LYS A 266 -27.89 0.18 -42.45
#